data_AF-A0A920I8B2-F1
#
_entry.id   AF-A0A920I8B2-F1
#
_cell.length_a   1.000
_cell.length_b   1.000
_cell.length_c   1.000
_cell.angle_alpha   90.00
_cell.angle_beta   90.00
_cell.angle_gamma   90.00
#
_symmetry.space_group_name_H-M   'P 1'
#
loop_
_entity.id
_entity.type
_entity.pdbx_description
1 polymer ?
#
loop_
_entity_poly.entity_id
_entity_poly.type
_entity_poly.pdbx_seq_one_letter_code
_entity_poly.pdbx_strand_id
1 'polypeptide(L)' 'MSQIANVSADGTSTIDVSGHTDNVPLIFGSRFRDNWDLAAARVSSVVQSLEATKLVSADRMQAVSFGRVSAC' A
#
# COMPACT_ATOMS: atom_id res chain seq x y z
N MET A 1 8.98 -9.50 -1.30
CA MET A 1 7.62 -9.72 -1.84
C MET A 1 7.41 -11.10 -2.47
N SER A 2 8.45 -11.75 -3.02
CA SER A 2 8.35 -13.07 -3.66
C SER A 2 7.68 -14.16 -2.80
N GLN A 3 8.00 -14.25 -1.51
CA GLN A 3 7.37 -15.24 -0.62
C GLN A 3 5.86 -15.04 -0.46
N ILE A 4 5.41 -13.79 -0.30
CA ILE A 4 3.98 -13.46 -0.16
C ILE A 4 3.24 -13.75 -1.46
N ALA A 5 3.85 -13.37 -2.58
CA ALA A 5 3.32 -13.62 -3.91
C ALA A 5 3.20 -15.12 -4.20
N ASN A 6 4.20 -15.93 -3.83
CA ASN A 6 4.16 -17.39 -3.98
C ASN A 6 3.01 -18.05 -3.22
N VAL A 7 2.74 -17.61 -1.99
CA VAL A 7 1.62 -18.16 -1.19
C VAL A 7 0.26 -17.83 -1.79
N SER A 8 0.16 -16.75 -2.56
CA SER A 8 -1.09 -16.27 -3.15
C SER A 8 -1.25 -16.61 -4.64
N ALA A 9 -0.22 -17.24 -5.25
CA ALA A 9 -0.14 -17.47 -6.69
C ALA A 9 -1.27 -18.38 -7.20
N ASP A 10 -1.56 -19.46 -6.48
CA ASP A 10 -2.54 -20.47 -6.90
C ASP A 10 -3.98 -20.14 -6.49
N GLY A 11 -4.18 -19.11 -5.65
CA GLY A 11 -5.51 -18.67 -5.23
C GLY A 11 -6.26 -17.94 -6.34
N THR A 12 -7.56 -17.73 -6.19
CA THR A 12 -8.38 -16.86 -7.07
C THR A 12 -8.89 -15.60 -6.36
N SER A 13 -8.67 -15.48 -5.06
CA SER A 13 -9.15 -14.38 -4.22
C SER A 13 -8.53 -13.03 -4.57
N THR A 14 -9.26 -11.95 -4.26
CA THR A 14 -8.73 -10.59 -4.27
C THR A 14 -7.70 -10.40 -3.16
N ILE A 15 -6.63 -9.67 -3.45
CA ILE A 15 -5.58 -9.30 -2.51
C ILE A 15 -5.74 -7.82 -2.15
N ASP A 16 -6.10 -7.60 -0.90
CA ASP A 16 -6.24 -6.28 -0.32
C ASP A 16 -4.93 -5.87 0.35
N VAL A 17 -4.28 -4.86 -0.20
CA VAL A 17 -3.10 -4.26 0.41
C VAL A 17 -3.53 -2.96 1.06
N SER A 18 -3.39 -2.85 2.38
CA SER A 18 -3.72 -1.63 3.12
C SER A 18 -2.46 -0.93 3.65
N GLY A 19 -2.41 0.39 3.49
CA GLY A 19 -1.37 1.25 4.05
C GLY A 19 -1.92 2.12 5.17
N HIS A 20 -1.22 2.17 6.30
CA HIS A 20 -1.57 3.02 7.44
C HIS A 20 -0.43 3.97 7.77
N THR A 21 -0.79 5.19 8.18
CA THR A 21 0.12 6.15 8.82
C THR A 21 -0.30 6.39 10.26
N ASP A 22 0.65 6.80 11.09
CA ASP A 22 0.37 7.28 12.44
C ASP A 22 -0.20 8.71 12.39
N ASN A 23 -0.48 9.28 13.56
CA ASN A 23 -1.03 10.61 13.69
C ASN A 23 0.05 11.71 13.81
N VAL A 24 1.32 11.38 13.60
CA VAL A 24 2.40 12.38 13.66
C VAL A 24 2.29 13.26 12.41
N PRO A 25 2.25 14.60 12.56
CA PRO A 25 2.23 15.49 11.41
C PRO A 25 3.46 15.32 10.54
N LEU A 26 3.28 15.42 9.22
CA LEU A 26 4.40 15.47 8.30
C LEU A 26 5.25 16.71 8.57
N ILE A 27 6.57 16.54 8.54
CA ILE A 27 7.50 17.65 8.70
C ILE A 27 7.32 18.69 7.58
N PHE A 28 7.59 19.95 7.90
CA PHE A 28 7.63 21.02 6.91
C PHE A 28 8.62 20.67 5.79
N GLY A 29 8.21 20.85 4.53
CA GLY A 29 8.98 20.43 3.35
C GLY A 29 8.83 18.96 2.95
N SER A 30 7.89 18.23 3.55
CA SER A 30 7.50 16.89 3.07
C SER A 30 7.06 16.92 1.61
N ARG A 31 7.41 15.87 0.85
CA ARG A 31 6.95 15.65 -0.52
C ARG A 31 5.47 15.23 -0.61
N PHE A 32 4.91 14.76 0.50
CA PHE A 32 3.53 14.31 0.61
C PHE A 32 2.70 15.39 1.28
N ARG A 33 1.48 15.63 0.79
CA ARG A 33 0.60 16.69 1.30
C ARG A 33 0.12 16.38 2.71
N ASP A 34 -0.17 15.11 2.98
CA ASP A 34 -0.65 14.64 4.27
C ASP A 34 -0.34 13.14 4.47
N ASN A 35 -0.79 12.64 5.63
CA ASN A 35 -0.67 11.24 6.00
C ASN A 35 -1.50 10.30 5.10
N TRP A 36 -2.49 10.81 4.35
CA TRP A 36 -3.23 10.03 3.35
C TRP A 36 -2.38 9.79 2.10
N ASP A 37 -1.72 10.83 1.59
CA ASP A 37 -0.79 10.75 0.46
C ASP A 37 0.40 9.83 0.79
N LEU A 38 0.96 9.94 2.01
CA LEU A 38 2.06 9.08 2.44
C LEU A 38 1.65 7.60 2.50
N ALA A 39 0.48 7.30 3.10
CA ALA A 39 -0.05 5.95 3.15
C ALA A 39 -0.34 5.40 1.74
N ALA A 40 -0.89 6.23 0.84
CA ALA A 40 -1.19 5.87 -0.54
C ALA A 40 0.08 5.54 -1.34
N ALA A 41 1.15 6.33 -1.17
CA ALA A 41 2.43 6.07 -1.82
C ALA A 41 3.07 4.76 -1.35
N ARG A 42 3.01 4.47 -0.05
CA ARG A 42 3.55 3.23 0.52
C ARG A 42 2.82 1.99 0.01
N VAL A 43 1.48 2.02 0.05
CA VAL A 43 0.67 0.88 -0.40
C VAL A 43 0.83 0.65 -1.90
N SER A 44 0.92 1.71 -2.70
CA SER A 44 1.17 1.61 -4.14
C SER A 44 2.53 0.99 -4.46
N SER A 45 3.57 1.29 -3.65
CA SER A 45 4.90 0.67 -3.81
C SER A 45 4.89 -0.83 -3.52
N VAL A 46 4.07 -1.27 -2.55
CA VAL A 46 3.89 -2.69 -2.23
C VAL A 46 3.18 -3.42 -3.36
N VAL A 47 2.08 -2.86 -3.89
CA VAL A 47 1.35 -3.46 -5.02
C VAL A 47 2.26 -3.58 -6.25
N GLN A 48 3.01 -2.54 -6.61
CA GLN A 48 3.99 -2.60 -7.71
C GLN A 48 5.08 -3.65 -7.45
N SER A 49 5.53 -3.80 -6.20
CA SER A 49 6.51 -4.82 -5.83
C SER A 49 5.95 -6.24 -5.91
N LEU A 50 4.65 -6.44 -5.70
CA LEU A 50 3.96 -7.71 -5.89
C LEU A 50 3.74 -8.00 -7.37
N GLU A 51 3.28 -7.01 -8.14
CA GLU A 51 3.12 -7.11 -9.60
C GLU A 51 4.43 -7.48 -10.29
N ALA A 52 5.55 -6.87 -9.86
CA ALA A 52 6.88 -7.15 -10.39
C ALA A 52 7.31 -8.63 -10.24
N THR A 53 6.71 -9.38 -9.31
CA THR A 53 6.97 -10.82 -9.18
C THR A 53 6.35 -11.66 -10.29
N LYS A 54 5.34 -11.12 -11.00
CA LYS A 54 4.53 -11.81 -12.03
C LYS A 54 3.80 -13.08 -11.56
N LEU A 55 3.76 -13.31 -10.26
CA LEU A 55 3.08 -14.47 -9.66
C LEU A 55 1.61 -14.19 -9.34
N VAL A 56 1.21 -12.91 -9.28
CA VAL A 56 -0.15 -12.46 -8.98
C VAL A 56 -0.59 -11.48 -10.07
N SER A 57 -1.80 -11.67 -10.62
CA SER A 57 -2.38 -10.75 -11.60
C SER A 57 -2.70 -9.39 -10.96
N ALA A 58 -2.42 -8.30 -11.67
CA ALA A 58 -2.74 -6.94 -11.26
C ALA A 58 -4.25 -6.75 -11.02
N ASP A 59 -5.10 -7.40 -11.81
CA ASP A 59 -6.56 -7.31 -11.70
C ASP A 59 -7.11 -7.86 -10.38
N ARG A 60 -6.29 -8.62 -9.64
CA ARG A 60 -6.66 -9.20 -8.35
C ARG A 60 -6.17 -8.37 -7.18
N MET A 61 -5.50 -7.25 -7.40
CA MET A 61 -4.90 -6.46 -6.33
C MET A 61 -5.63 -5.12 -6.19
N GLN A 62 -5.93 -4.75 -4.95
CA GLN A 62 -6.38 -3.40 -4.62
C GLN A 62 -5.50 -2.77 -3.55
N ALA A 63 -5.28 -1.46 -3.69
CA ALA A 63 -4.51 -0.66 -2.74
C ALA A 63 -5.47 0.26 -1.97
N VAL A 64 -5.51 0.10 -0.65
CA VAL A 64 -6.33 0.92 0.25
C VAL A 64 -5.43 1.74 1.15
N SER A 65 -5.69 3.04 1.25
CA SER A 65 -4.92 3.96 2.10
C SER A 65 -5.76 4.43 3.28
N PHE A 66 -5.14 4.50 4.45
CA PHE A 66 -5.72 5.07 5.66
C PHE A 66 -4.75 6.10 6.25
N GLY A 67 -5.06 7.38 6.05
CA GLY A 67 -4.35 8.49 6.67
C GLY A 67 -4.94 8.85 8.03
N ARG A 68 -4.08 9.05 9.03
CA ARG A 68 -4.52 9.70 10.29
C ARG A 68 -4.11 11.16 10.28
N VAL A 69 -5.06 12.02 10.61
CA VAL A 69 -4.81 13.42 10.92
C VAL A 69 -4.95 13.56 12.43
N SER A 70 -3.96 14.14 13.10
CA SER A 70 -4.17 14.57 14.49
C SER A 70 -5.25 15.66 14.46
N ALA A 71 -6.41 15.37 15.06
CA ALA A 71 -7.39 16.40 15.36
C ALA A 71 -6.74 17.38 16.35
N CYS A 72 -7.00 18.67 16.11
CA CYS A 72 -6.50 19.80 16.90
C CYS A 72 -6.74 19.63 18.41
#